data_AF-A0A6V7XW87-F1
#
_entry.id   AF-A0A6V7XW87-F1
#
_cell.length_a   1.000
_cell.length_b   1.000
_cell.length_c   1.000
_cell.angle_alpha   90.00
_cell.angle_beta   90.00
_cell.angle_gamma   90.00
#
_symmetry.space_group_name_H-M   'P 1'
#
loop_
_entity.id
_entity.type
_entity.pdbx_description
1 polymer ?
#
loop_
_entity_poly.entity_id
_entity_poly.type
_entity_poly.pdbx_seq_one_letter_code
_entity_poly.pdbx_strand_id
1 'polypeptide(L)'
;MIVIMVRRLLDPCNFFKIGGPEERMPLPIIRAFGYLKKAAASVNQEFGLDSKLVVAICQAADEVISGKLDEHFPLVVWQTGSGTQSNMNVNEVIAK
;
A
#
# COMPACT_ATOMS: atom_id res chain seq x y z
N MET A 1 -9.63 -7.13 -8.02
CA MET A 1 -8.52 -6.30 -8.56
C MET A 1 -7.34 -6.12 -7.59
N ILE A 2 -7.21 -6.95 -6.54
CA ILE A 2 -6.13 -6.85 -5.53
C ILE A 2 -4.95 -7.79 -5.81
N VAL A 3 -5.12 -8.83 -6.63
CA VAL A 3 -4.08 -9.84 -6.92
C VAL A 3 -3.49 -9.78 -8.34
N ILE A 4 -3.95 -8.88 -9.22
CA ILE A 4 -3.54 -8.87 -10.64
C ILE A 4 -2.45 -7.84 -10.97
N MET A 5 -2.18 -6.84 -10.12
CA MET A 5 -1.25 -5.75 -10.45
C MET A 5 0.12 -5.88 -9.76
N VAL A 6 0.65 -7.08 -9.50
CA VAL A 6 1.95 -7.26 -8.82
C VAL A 6 3.11 -7.57 -9.79
N ARG A 7 2.99 -7.31 -11.10
CA ARG A 7 4.10 -7.65 -12.03
C ARG A 7 4.40 -6.69 -13.18
N ARG A 8 4.13 -5.39 -13.04
CA ARG A 8 4.57 -4.43 -14.07
C ARG A 8 4.81 -3.00 -13.61
N LEU A 9 5.59 -2.79 -12.55
CA LEU A 9 6.22 -1.50 -12.28
C LEU A 9 7.60 -1.74 -11.62
N LEU A 10 8.54 -2.27 -12.40
CA LEU A 10 9.95 -2.21 -12.04
C LEU A 10 10.39 -0.73 -12.14
N ASP A 11 10.97 -0.22 -11.07
CA ASP A 11 11.49 1.14 -10.82
C ASP A 11 10.51 2.26 -10.38
N PRO A 12 9.82 2.13 -9.22
CA PRO A 12 8.96 3.19 -8.70
C PRO A 12 9.73 4.36 -8.02
N CYS A 13 10.96 4.15 -7.54
CA CYS A 13 11.59 5.10 -6.61
C CYS A 13 12.47 6.20 -7.23
N ASN A 14 12.64 6.26 -8.55
CA ASN A 14 13.65 7.15 -9.16
C ASN A 14 13.12 8.30 -10.02
N PHE A 15 11.82 8.39 -10.28
CA PHE A 15 11.27 9.42 -11.19
C PHE A 15 10.84 10.72 -10.51
N PHE A 16 10.51 10.70 -9.21
CA PHE A 16 9.93 11.84 -8.50
C PHE A 16 10.67 12.13 -7.19
N LYS A 17 11.83 12.79 -7.28
CA LYS A 17 12.57 13.33 -6.12
C LYS A 17 12.32 14.83 -5.96
N ILE A 18 11.05 15.21 -5.89
CA ILE A 18 10.63 16.61 -5.82
C ILE A 18 10.27 16.93 -4.37
N GLY A 19 10.85 17.98 -3.80
CA GLY A 19 10.49 18.48 -2.48
C GLY A 19 11.20 17.86 -1.26
N GLY A 20 11.97 16.78 -1.45
CA GLY A 20 12.76 16.18 -0.37
C GLY A 20 11.93 15.43 0.69
N PRO A 21 12.50 15.12 1.88
CA PRO A 21 11.83 14.34 2.92
C PRO A 21 10.58 14.99 3.51
N GLU A 22 10.47 16.32 3.44
CA GLU A 22 9.34 17.08 3.99
C GLU A 22 8.05 16.88 3.18
N GLU A 23 8.20 16.60 1.89
CA GLU A 23 7.09 16.38 0.94
C GLU A 23 6.73 14.90 0.81
N ARG A 24 7.10 14.07 1.79
CA ARG A 24 6.69 12.66 1.85
C ARG A 24 5.18 12.54 1.96
N MET A 25 4.65 11.45 1.40
CA MET A 25 3.23 11.14 1.52
C MET A 25 2.83 11.15 3.00
N PRO A 26 1.80 11.92 3.41
CA PRO A 26 1.42 12.00 4.79
C PRO A 26 1.07 10.63 5.37
N LEU A 27 1.65 10.29 6.53
CA LEU A 27 1.39 9.02 7.22
C LEU A 27 -0.10 8.71 7.41
N PRO A 28 -1.00 9.68 7.68
CA PRO A 28 -2.45 9.42 7.73
C PRO A 28 -3.01 8.80 6.45
N ILE A 29 -2.50 9.18 5.27
CA ILE A 29 -2.92 8.62 3.97
C ILE A 29 -2.45 7.17 3.85
N ILE A 30 -1.21 6.88 4.26
CA ILE A 30 -0.67 5.51 4.29
C ILE A 30 -1.51 4.62 5.21
N ARG A 31 -1.85 5.09 6.41
CA ARG A 31 -2.71 4.37 7.35
C ARG A 31 -4.12 4.16 6.78
N ALA A 32 -4.66 5.15 6.08
CA ALA A 32 -5.94 5.02 5.38
C ALA A 32 -5.90 3.93 4.30
N PHE A 33 -4.79 3.78 3.57
CA PHE A 33 -4.61 2.64 2.67
C PHE A 33 -4.60 1.31 3.42
N GLY A 34 -3.99 1.23 4.62
CA GLY A 34 -4.08 0.05 5.48
C GLY A 34 -5.53 -0.36 5.77
N TYR A 35 -6.37 0.58 6.21
CA TYR A 35 -7.81 0.33 6.42
C TYR A 35 -8.51 -0.13 5.14
N LEU A 36 -8.24 0.51 4.01
CA LEU A 36 -8.83 0.17 2.71
C LEU A 36 -8.48 -1.27 2.30
N LYS A 37 -7.21 -1.67 2.42
CA LYS A 37 -6.75 -3.01 2.03
C LYS A 37 -7.30 -4.09 2.96
N LYS A 38 -7.38 -3.80 4.26
CA LYS A 38 -8.01 -4.70 5.24
C LYS A 38 -9.49 -4.93 4.90
N ALA A 39 -10.26 -3.85 4.71
CA ALA A 39 -11.67 -3.96 4.36
C ALA A 39 -11.87 -4.72 3.05
N ALA A 40 -11.04 -4.44 2.04
CA ALA A 40 -11.14 -5.11 0.76
C ALA A 40 -10.75 -6.60 0.83
N ALA A 41 -9.80 -6.99 1.69
CA ALA A 41 -9.47 -8.39 1.94
C ALA A 41 -10.66 -9.13 2.59
N SER A 42 -11.29 -8.52 3.60
CA SER A 42 -12.49 -9.08 4.24
C SER A 42 -13.63 -9.27 3.25
N VAL A 43 -13.95 -8.27 2.43
CA VAL A 43 -15.00 -8.40 1.42
C VAL A 43 -14.64 -9.47 0.38
N ASN A 44 -13.39 -9.51 -0.09
CA ASN A 44 -12.98 -10.52 -1.08
C ASN A 44 -13.02 -11.96 -0.53
N GLN A 45 -12.99 -12.16 0.79
CA GLN A 45 -13.20 -13.48 1.40
C GLN A 45 -14.57 -14.04 1.01
N GLU A 46 -15.61 -13.21 1.02
CA GLU A 46 -16.98 -13.60 0.63
C GLU A 46 -17.09 -13.99 -0.85
N PHE A 47 -16.15 -13.50 -1.68
CA PHE A 47 -16.06 -13.79 -3.11
C PHE A 47 -15.03 -14.87 -3.46
N GLY A 48 -14.54 -15.63 -2.47
CA GLY A 48 -13.71 -16.81 -2.70
C GLY A 48 -12.20 -16.61 -2.56
N LEU A 49 -11.75 -15.53 -1.91
CA LEU A 49 -10.34 -15.40 -1.51
C LEU A 49 -10.01 -16.38 -0.36
N ASP A 50 -8.86 -17.07 -0.47
CA ASP A 50 -8.41 -18.03 0.54
C ASP A 50 -8.30 -17.39 1.93
N SER A 51 -8.83 -18.05 2.95
CA SER A 51 -8.88 -17.54 4.32
C SER A 51 -7.50 -17.30 4.92
N LYS A 52 -6.48 -18.07 4.55
CA LYS A 52 -5.09 -17.84 4.98
C LYS A 52 -4.54 -16.55 4.38
N LEU A 53 -4.84 -16.28 3.12
CA LEU A 53 -4.45 -15.02 2.46
C LEU A 53 -5.16 -13.83 3.10
N VAL A 54 -6.46 -13.95 3.41
CA VAL A 54 -7.22 -12.90 4.09
C VAL A 54 -6.59 -12.58 5.45
N VAL A 55 -6.29 -13.60 6.26
CA VAL A 55 -5.65 -13.41 7.57
C VAL A 55 -4.29 -12.73 7.43
N ALA A 56 -3.45 -13.18 6.49
CA ALA A 56 -2.14 -12.59 6.25
C ALA A 56 -2.24 -11.12 5.80
N ILE A 57 -3.12 -10.82 4.84
CA ILE A 57 -3.34 -9.45 4.34
C ILE A 57 -3.88 -8.55 5.46
N CYS A 58 -4.84 -9.03 6.25
CA CYS A 58 -5.40 -8.27 7.37
C CYS A 58 -4.34 -7.97 8.43
N GLN A 59 -3.47 -8.94 8.75
CA GLN A 59 -2.37 -8.75 9.70
C GLN A 59 -1.37 -7.71 9.19
N ALA A 60 -0.91 -7.83 7.95
CA ALA A 60 0.02 -6.87 7.36
C ALA A 60 -0.62 -5.46 7.24
N ALA A 61 -1.91 -5.39 6.91
CA ALA A 61 -2.66 -4.13 6.90
C ALA A 61 -2.76 -3.50 8.30
N ASP A 62 -2.93 -4.31 9.36
CA ASP A 62 -2.90 -3.82 10.74
C ASP A 62 -1.51 -3.28 11.14
N GLU A 63 -0.43 -3.89 10.63
CA GLU A 63 0.92 -3.38 10.83
C GLU A 63 1.12 -2.01 10.16
N VAL A 64 0.58 -1.81 8.94
CA VAL A 64 0.54 -0.49 8.28
C VAL A 64 -0.29 0.51 9.07
N ILE A 65 -1.48 0.14 9.54
CA ILE A 65 -2.36 1.02 10.34
C ILE A 65 -1.67 1.44 11.64
N SER A 66 -0.96 0.52 12.29
CA SER A 66 -0.25 0.77 13.55
C SER A 66 0.99 1.65 13.40
N GLY A 67 1.46 1.87 12.17
CA GLY A 67 2.67 2.65 11.87
C GLY A 67 3.99 1.88 12.01
N LYS A 68 3.95 0.56 12.26
CA LYS A 68 5.17 -0.28 12.34
C LYS A 68 5.99 -0.27 11.05
N LEU A 69 5.33 -0.01 9.92
CA LEU A 69 5.93 -0.05 8.59
C LEU A 69 6.13 1.35 7.98
N ASP A 70 6.03 2.43 8.77
CA ASP A 70 6.10 3.82 8.27
C ASP A 70 7.39 4.10 7.45
N GLU A 71 8.50 3.44 7.78
CA GLU A 71 9.78 3.57 7.06
C GLU A 71 9.77 2.97 5.63
N HIS A 72 8.84 2.07 5.34
CA HIS A 72 8.71 1.42 4.03
C HIS A 72 8.00 2.28 2.98
N PHE A 73 7.55 3.48 3.35
CA PHE A 73 6.81 4.40 2.48
C PHE A 73 7.61 5.68 2.15
N PRO A 74 8.67 5.60 1.32
CA PRO A 74 9.54 6.74 1.02
C PRO A 74 8.99 7.69 -0.06
N LEU A 75 7.81 7.40 -0.63
CA LEU A 75 7.25 8.15 -1.76
C LEU A 75 6.79 9.56 -1.34
N VAL A 76 6.95 10.51 -2.25
CA VAL A 76 6.54 11.91 -2.08
C VAL A 76 5.12 12.15 -2.60
N VAL A 77 4.51 13.24 -2.16
CA VAL A 77 3.20 13.73 -2.64
C VAL A 77 3.24 14.00 -4.13
N TRP A 78 4.37 14.49 -4.64
CA TRP A 78 4.60 14.86 -6.04
C TRP A 78 4.85 13.65 -6.94
N GLN A 79 3.82 12.83 -7.13
CA GLN A 79 3.83 11.66 -8.00
C GLN A 79 2.75 11.81 -9.09
N THR A 80 2.42 10.71 -9.78
CA THR A 80 1.25 10.68 -10.67
C THR A 80 -0.02 11.14 -9.93
N GLY A 81 -0.82 12.02 -10.57
CA GLY A 81 -1.99 12.66 -9.96
C GLY A 81 -3.10 11.69 -9.55
N SER A 82 -3.07 10.44 -10.03
CA SER A 82 -3.99 9.38 -9.59
C SER A 82 -3.58 8.69 -8.29
N GLY A 83 -2.39 8.97 -7.75
CA GLY A 83 -1.86 8.30 -6.56
C GLY A 83 -1.53 6.81 -6.77
N THR A 84 -1.41 6.35 -8.02
CA THR A 84 -1.18 4.93 -8.36
C THR A 84 0.09 4.38 -7.70
N GLN A 85 1.15 5.18 -7.61
CA GLN A 85 2.42 4.76 -7.03
C GLN A 85 2.31 4.49 -5.52
N SER A 86 1.68 5.38 -4.74
CA SER A 86 1.41 5.10 -3.32
C SER A 86 0.49 3.89 -3.11
N ASN A 87 -0.55 3.73 -3.91
CA ASN A 87 -1.42 2.56 -3.82
C ASN A 87 -0.65 1.25 -4.10
N MET A 88 0.25 1.27 -5.09
CA MET A 88 1.08 0.12 -5.42
C MET A 88 2.17 -0.15 -4.39
N ASN A 89 2.79 0.88 -3.82
CA ASN A 89 3.75 0.72 -2.74
C ASN A 89 3.12 0.02 -1.53
N VAL A 90 1.90 0.42 -1.13
CA VAL A 90 1.17 -0.28 -0.05
C VAL A 90 0.87 -1.74 -0.40
N ASN A 91 0.50 -2.04 -1.66
CA ASN A 91 0.31 -3.44 -2.07
C ASN A 91 1.61 -4.24 -1.96
N GLU A 92 2.75 -3.67 -2.35
CA GLU A 92 4.05 -4.33 -2.28
C GLU A 92 4.51 -4.55 -0.84
N VAL A 93 4.28 -3.59 0.05
CA VAL A 93 4.59 -3.72 1.49
C VAL A 93 3.73 -4.80 2.14
N ILE A 94 2.43 -4.86 1.82
CA ILE A 94 1.51 -5.87 2.37
C ILE A 94 1.77 -7.28 1.81
N ALA A 95 2.30 -7.38 0.59
CA ALA A 95 2.56 -8.66 -0.05
C ALA A 95 3.91 -9.30 0.33
N LYS A 96 4.79 -8.56 0.99
CA LYS A 96 6.07 -9.07 1.51
C LYS A 96 5.87 -9.82 2.82
#